data_AF-A0A924XXF3-F1
#
_entry.id   AF-A0A924XXF3-F1
#
_cell.length_a   1.000
_cell.length_b   1.000
_cell.length_c   1.000
_cell.angle_alpha   90.00
_cell.angle_beta   90.00
_cell.angle_gamma   90.00
#
_symmetry.space_group_name_H-M   'P 1'
#
loop_
_entity.id
_entity.type
_entity.pdbx_description
1 polymer ?
#
loop_
_entity_poly.entity_id
_entity_poly.type
_entity_poly.pdbx_seq_one_letter_code
_entity_poly.pdbx_strand_id
1 'polypeptide(L)'
;TCWPRPEALGVIAGTLPLGLGRVLGRLPGMNDGVVCLDETEVEGMAERLVLRVGHSAMLISATVAAQTSAFLSHGKFAPTH
;
A
#
# COMPACT_ATOMS: atom_id res chain seq x y z
N THR A 1 -7.09 12.61 -1.54
CA THR A 1 -6.24 13.80 -1.29
C THR A 1 -5.32 14.01 -2.47
N CYS A 2 -4.77 15.21 -2.73
CA CYS A 2 -3.85 15.45 -3.85
C CYS A 2 -2.39 15.58 -3.41
N TRP A 3 -1.46 15.05 -4.21
CA TRP A 3 -0.02 15.13 -4.00
C TRP A 3 0.54 16.38 -4.71
N PRO A 4 1.02 17.39 -3.96
CA PRO A 4 1.33 18.70 -4.54
C PRO A 4 2.81 18.83 -4.99
N ARG A 5 3.61 17.79 -4.83
CA ARG A 5 5.06 17.87 -5.03
C ARG A 5 5.49 17.32 -6.39
N PRO A 6 6.63 17.79 -6.94
CA PRO A 6 7.14 17.30 -8.21
C PRO A 6 7.74 15.90 -8.11
N GLU A 7 8.15 15.44 -6.92
CA GLU A 7 8.67 14.07 -6.76
C GLU A 7 7.54 13.04 -6.91
N ALA A 8 7.88 11.88 -7.49
CA ALA A 8 6.91 10.81 -7.68
C ALA A 8 6.44 10.23 -6.34
N LEU A 9 5.11 10.13 -6.16
CA LEU A 9 4.49 9.43 -5.04
C LEU A 9 4.13 8.00 -5.45
N GLY A 10 4.72 7.02 -4.78
CA GLY A 10 4.33 5.61 -4.88
C GLY A 10 3.51 5.18 -3.67
N VAL A 11 2.42 4.46 -3.90
CA VAL A 11 1.56 3.92 -2.83
C VAL A 11 1.63 2.40 -2.84
N ILE A 12 1.96 1.78 -1.70
CA ILE A 12 1.80 0.33 -1.49
C ILE A 12 0.59 0.11 -0.59
N ALA A 13 -0.38 -0.67 -1.06
CA ALA A 13 -1.61 -0.96 -0.33
C ALA A 13 -1.75 -2.47 -0.07
N GLY A 14 -2.18 -2.83 1.14
CA GLY A 14 -2.45 -4.21 1.54
C GLY A 14 -3.89 -4.64 1.27
N THR A 15 -4.12 -5.96 1.19
CA THR A 15 -5.46 -6.55 0.97
C THR A 15 -5.74 -7.78 1.84
N LEU A 16 -4.87 -8.09 2.80
CA LEU A 16 -5.02 -9.24 3.68
C LEU A 16 -5.41 -8.78 5.10
N PRO A 17 -6.69 -8.84 5.48
CA PRO A 17 -7.13 -8.45 6.81
C PRO A 17 -6.73 -9.53 7.83
N LEU A 18 -5.50 -9.43 8.34
CA LEU A 18 -5.02 -10.30 9.42
C LEU A 18 -5.58 -9.80 10.75
N GLY A 19 -6.38 -10.65 11.39
CA GLY A 19 -7.34 -10.31 12.45
C GLY A 19 -6.79 -9.93 13.83
N LEU A 20 -5.65 -9.24 13.91
CA LEU A 20 -5.25 -8.58 15.17
C LEU A 20 -5.96 -7.24 15.38
N GLY A 21 -6.60 -6.70 14.33
CA GLY A 21 -7.32 -5.41 14.30
C GLY A 21 -8.84 -5.50 14.31
N ARG A 22 -9.46 -6.59 14.80
CA ARG A 22 -10.94 -6.73 14.88
C ARG A 22 -11.64 -5.67 15.75
N VAL A 23 -10.89 -4.69 16.26
CA VAL A 23 -11.32 -3.57 17.10
C VAL A 23 -11.94 -2.42 16.27
N LEU A 24 -11.64 -2.30 14.97
CA LEU A 24 -12.14 -1.20 14.11
C LEU A 24 -13.48 -1.47 13.41
N GLY A 25 -14.14 -2.60 13.69
CA GLY A 25 -15.36 -3.00 12.99
C GLY A 25 -15.10 -3.63 11.60
N ARG A 26 -16.16 -3.96 10.86
CA ARG A 26 -16.03 -4.49 9.49
C ARG A 26 -15.72 -3.35 8.54
N LEU A 27 -14.47 -3.26 8.10
CA LEU A 27 -14.09 -2.40 6.97
C LEU A 27 -14.80 -2.88 5.69
N PRO A 28 -15.39 -1.96 4.89
CA PRO A 28 -15.98 -2.30 3.60
C PRO A 28 -14.89 -2.65 2.56
N GLY A 29 -15.26 -3.44 1.55
CA GLY A 29 -14.42 -3.71 0.39
C GLY A 29 -13.08 -4.39 0.69
N MET A 30 -12.13 -4.25 -0.24
CA MET A 30 -10.75 -4.75 -0.07
C MET A 30 -10.01 -3.89 0.95
N ASN A 31 -9.37 -4.52 1.94
CA ASN A 31 -8.66 -3.83 3.02
C ASN A 31 -7.56 -4.72 3.61
N ASP A 32 -6.64 -4.09 4.32
CA ASP A 32 -5.49 -4.75 4.98
C ASP A 32 -5.74 -5.04 6.48
N GLY A 33 -6.98 -4.86 6.94
CA GLY A 33 -7.40 -4.97 8.34
C GLY A 33 -7.37 -3.67 9.13
N VAL A 34 -6.87 -2.56 8.56
CA VAL A 34 -6.89 -1.21 9.18
C VAL A 34 -7.35 -0.15 8.18
N VAL A 35 -6.94 -0.25 6.91
CA VAL A 35 -7.19 0.75 5.86
C VAL A 35 -7.85 0.07 4.65
N CYS A 36 -8.87 0.70 4.09
CA CYS A 36 -9.49 0.28 2.84
C CYS A 36 -8.62 0.64 1.64
N LEU A 37 -8.61 -0.21 0.60
CA LEU A 37 -7.85 0.04 -0.62
C LEU A 37 -8.21 1.39 -1.26
N ASP A 38 -9.50 1.75 -1.25
CA ASP A 38 -9.99 3.01 -1.84
C ASP A 38 -9.49 4.25 -1.08
N GLU A 39 -9.23 4.13 0.23
CA GLU A 39 -8.66 5.23 1.03
C GLU A 39 -7.19 5.51 0.69
N THR A 40 -6.52 4.57 0.03
CA THR A 40 -5.11 4.72 -0.36
C THR A 40 -4.93 5.45 -1.69
N GLU A 41 -6.02 5.81 -2.37
CA GLU A 41 -5.93 6.56 -3.61
C GLU A 41 -5.58 8.03 -3.36
N VAL A 42 -4.45 8.46 -3.93
CA VAL A 42 -3.97 9.84 -3.85
C VAL A 42 -3.91 10.40 -5.26
N GLU A 43 -4.65 11.50 -5.49
CA GLU A 43 -4.60 12.22 -6.75
C GLU A 43 -3.17 12.72 -6.99
N GLY A 44 -2.64 12.46 -8.18
CA GLY A 44 -1.25 12.78 -8.53
C GLY A 44 -0.23 11.72 -8.08
N MET A 45 -0.65 10.58 -7.52
CA MET A 45 0.26 9.45 -7.34
C MET A 45 0.76 8.91 -8.69
N ALA A 46 2.03 8.54 -8.76
CA ALA A 46 2.63 8.00 -9.97
C ALA A 46 2.21 6.54 -10.20
N GLU A 47 2.14 5.75 -9.12
CA GLU A 47 1.81 4.34 -9.18
C GLU A 47 1.24 3.84 -7.84
N ARG A 48 0.29 2.90 -7.91
CA ARG A 48 -0.19 2.14 -6.75
C ARG A 48 0.09 0.65 -6.95
N LEU A 49 0.81 0.06 -6.02
CA LEU A 49 1.04 -1.38 -5.95
C LEU A 49 0.14 -2.01 -4.87
N VAL A 50 -0.62 -3.03 -5.26
CA VAL A 50 -1.51 -3.76 -4.36
C VAL A 50 -0.90 -5.11 -4.04
N LEU A 51 -0.67 -5.39 -2.75
CA LEU A 51 -0.07 -6.64 -2.27
C LEU A 51 -1.01 -7.37 -1.30
N ARG A 52 -0.93 -8.69 -1.29
CA ARG A 52 -1.64 -9.53 -0.31
C ARG A 52 -0.89 -9.57 1.02
N VAL A 53 -0.93 -8.46 1.75
CA VAL A 53 -0.29 -8.25 3.05
C VAL A 53 -1.24 -7.48 3.98
N GLY A 54 -1.14 -7.73 5.28
CA GLY A 54 -1.91 -6.99 6.29
C GLY A 54 -1.18 -5.73 6.75
N HIS A 55 -1.92 -4.79 7.35
CA HIS A 55 -1.42 -3.44 7.63
C HIS A 55 -0.06 -3.44 8.37
N SER A 56 -0.03 -4.01 9.58
CA SER A 56 1.20 -4.05 10.40
C SER A 56 2.27 -4.97 9.81
N ALA A 57 1.86 -5.98 9.02
CA ALA A 57 2.81 -6.88 8.37
C ALA A 57 3.60 -6.20 7.24
N MET A 58 3.11 -5.09 6.68
CA MET A 58 3.86 -4.31 5.68
C MET A 58 5.21 -3.84 6.20
N LEU A 59 5.29 -3.47 7.48
CA LEU A 59 6.52 -2.95 8.11
C LEU A 59 7.68 -3.96 8.11
N ILE A 60 7.36 -5.26 8.12
CA ILE A 60 8.35 -6.36 8.18
C ILE A 60 8.37 -7.20 6.90
N SER A 61 7.64 -6.80 5.86
CA SER A 61 7.53 -7.55 4.62
C SER A 61 8.74 -7.32 3.74
N ALA A 62 9.53 -8.37 3.48
CA ALA A 62 10.65 -8.33 2.54
C ALA A 62 10.20 -7.90 1.13
N THR A 63 9.00 -8.31 0.70
CA THR A 63 8.41 -7.90 -0.58
C THR A 63 8.13 -6.40 -0.61
N VAL A 64 7.55 -5.83 0.46
CA VAL A 64 7.29 -4.38 0.54
C VAL A 64 8.61 -3.60 0.55
N ALA A 65 9.62 -4.07 1.29
CA ALA A 65 10.93 -3.45 1.31
C ALA A 65 11.61 -3.45 -0.07
N ALA A 66 11.57 -4.57 -0.78
CA ALA A 66 12.12 -4.68 -2.14
C ALA A 66 11.40 -3.73 -3.12
N GLN A 67 10.07 -3.66 -3.05
CA GLN A 67 9.26 -2.79 -3.89
C GLN A 67 9.51 -1.30 -3.59
N THR A 68 9.64 -0.95 -2.32
CA THR A 68 10.00 0.40 -1.89
C THR A 68 11.38 0.79 -2.43
N SER A 69 12.37 -0.11 -2.33
CA SER A 69 13.71 0.11 -2.87
C SER A 69 13.69 0.33 -4.39
N ALA A 70 12.92 -0.49 -5.13
CA ALA A 70 12.76 -0.34 -6.57
C ALA A 70 12.12 1.01 -6.94
N PHE A 71 11.07 1.42 -6.23
CA PHE A 71 10.40 2.70 -6.48
C PHE A 71 11.33 3.88 -6.18
N LEU A 72 12.06 3.86 -5.07
CA LEU A 72 13.01 4.92 -4.74
C LEU A 72 14.17 5.02 -5.74
N SER A 73 14.60 3.88 -6.31
CA SER A 73 15.71 3.84 -7.28
C SER A 73 15.28 4.20 -8.70
N HIS A 74 14.05 3.91 -9.10
CA HIS A 74 13.61 3.96 -10.50
C HIS A 74 12.33 4.76 -10.74
N GLY A 75 11.67 5.24 -9.69
CA GLY A 75 10.37 5.91 -9.76
C GLY A 75 9.20 4.99 -10.12
N LYS A 76 9.40 3.66 -10.08
CA LYS A 76 8.37 2.64 -10.40
C LYS A 76 8.55 1.39 -9.55
N PHE A 77 7.45 0.71 -9.28
CA PHE A 77 7.51 -0.61 -8.65
C PHE A 77 8.09 -1.66 -9.61
N ALA A 78 8.70 -2.70 -9.04
CA ALA A 78 9.19 -3.83 -9.81
C ALA A 78 8.01 -4.71 -10.25
N PRO A 79 8.08 -5.35 -11.43
CA PRO A 79 7.03 -6.25 -11.90
C PRO A 79 6.70 -7.33 -10.86
N THR A 80 5.42 -7.45 -10.51
CA THR A 80 4.92 -8.55 -9.68
C THR A 80 4.49 -9.70 -10.58
N HIS A 81 5.08 -10.88 -10.37
CA HIS A 81 4.67 -12.13 -11.01
C HIS A 81 3.56 -12.84 -10.23
#